data_AF-A0A3C1AB83-F1
#
_entry.id   AF-A0A3C1AB83-F1
#
_cell.length_a   1.000
_cell.length_b   1.000
_cell.length_c   1.000
_cell.angle_alpha   90.00
_cell.angle_beta   90.00
_cell.angle_gamma   90.00
#
_symmetry.space_group_name_H-M   'P 1'
#
loop_
_entity.id
_entity.type
_entity.pdbx_description
1 polymer ?
#
loop_
_entity_poly.entity_id
_entity_poly.type
_entity_poly.pdbx_seq_one_letter_code
_entity_poly.pdbx_strand_id
1 'polypeptide(L)'
;MYRNYHPQARDILLQFLQKFFPDLDHLVWPHPQLEVKPEDIDLQSIFSGTTYEENYRILNQAIRKYNENIPPLVNAYMNLSPSMRYFGTAINHEFGEVDEGGILITIQDVYEKKKKRHLATYIPKFQLPKFKLRIYHRREE
;
A
#
# COMPACT_ATOMS: atom_id res chain seq x y z
N MET A 1 6.49 10.27 3.93
CA MET A 1 6.83 10.21 5.37
C MET A 1 7.61 11.46 5.70
N TYR A 2 7.48 11.97 6.92
CA TYR A 2 8.21 13.15 7.35
C TYR A 2 9.68 12.80 7.57
N ARG A 3 10.58 13.78 7.35
CA ARG A 3 12.04 13.62 7.49
C ARG A 3 12.50 13.13 8.87
N ASN A 4 11.69 13.30 9.91
CA ASN A 4 12.02 12.87 11.27
C ASN A 4 11.75 11.38 11.53
N TYR A 5 11.14 10.66 10.59
CA TYR A 5 10.88 9.23 10.75
C TYR A 5 12.19 8.44 10.68
N HIS A 6 12.41 7.53 11.62
CA HIS A 6 13.68 6.79 11.70
C HIS A 6 14.03 6.08 10.37
N PRO A 7 15.21 6.33 9.75
CA PRO A 7 15.54 5.81 8.42
C PRO A 7 15.44 4.29 8.29
N GLN A 8 15.92 3.52 9.28
CA GLN A 8 15.80 2.06 9.23
C GLN A 8 14.34 1.58 9.35
N ALA A 9 13.51 2.27 10.15
CA ALA A 9 12.10 1.93 10.25
C ALA A 9 11.36 2.25 8.94
N ARG A 10 11.76 3.34 8.26
CA ARG A 10 11.22 3.71 6.94
C ARG A 10 11.56 2.62 5.95
N ASP A 11 12.82 2.26 5.85
CA ASP A 11 13.32 1.32 4.84
C ASP A 11 12.69 -0.08 5.04
N ILE A 12 12.51 -0.54 6.29
CA ILE A 12 11.74 -1.76 6.61
C ILE A 12 10.30 -1.66 6.10
N LEU A 13 9.62 -0.52 6.33
CA LEU A 13 8.24 -0.30 5.89
C LEU A 13 8.13 -0.24 4.36
N LEU A 14 9.02 0.47 3.68
CA LEU A 14 9.02 0.58 2.22
C LEU A 14 9.26 -0.77 1.57
N GLN A 15 10.18 -1.57 2.11
CA GLN A 15 10.42 -2.93 1.63
C GLN A 15 9.25 -3.88 1.89
N PHE A 16 8.56 -3.75 3.04
CA PHE A 16 7.32 -4.49 3.27
C PHE A 16 6.26 -4.14 2.22
N LEU A 17 6.07 -2.86 1.91
CA LEU A 17 5.12 -2.42 0.90
C LEU A 17 5.45 -2.99 -0.49
N GLN A 18 6.73 -2.96 -0.89
CA GLN A 18 7.16 -3.55 -2.16
C GLN A 18 6.93 -5.07 -2.21
N LYS A 19 7.17 -5.79 -1.10
CA LYS A 19 6.99 -7.24 -1.03
C LYS A 19 5.52 -7.65 -1.13
N PHE A 20 4.63 -6.96 -0.43
CA PHE A 20 3.22 -7.37 -0.29
C PHE A 20 2.26 -6.68 -1.26
N PHE A 21 2.65 -5.56 -1.85
CA PHE A 21 1.85 -4.80 -2.81
C PHE A 21 2.66 -4.46 -4.07
N PRO A 22 3.32 -5.44 -4.73
CA PRO A 22 4.19 -5.15 -5.86
C PRO A 22 3.41 -4.60 -7.05
N ASP A 23 4.08 -3.77 -7.85
CA ASP A 23 3.61 -3.44 -9.19
C ASP A 23 4.23 -4.41 -10.21
N LEU A 24 3.57 -5.54 -10.43
CA LEU A 24 4.05 -6.60 -11.32
C LEU A 24 4.07 -6.20 -12.80
N ASP A 25 3.26 -5.22 -13.18
CA ASP A 25 3.12 -4.77 -14.57
C ASP A 25 3.99 -3.54 -14.88
N HIS A 26 4.72 -3.03 -13.88
CA HIS A 26 5.60 -1.85 -14.00
C HIS A 26 4.91 -0.63 -14.63
N LEU A 27 3.69 -0.34 -14.17
CA LEU A 27 2.84 0.74 -14.66
C LEU A 27 3.42 2.13 -14.34
N VAL A 28 4.09 2.28 -13.20
CA VAL A 28 4.63 3.56 -12.72
C VAL A 28 5.95 3.32 -11.99
N TRP A 29 6.91 4.24 -12.15
CA TRP A 29 8.16 4.27 -11.38
C TRP A 29 8.43 5.68 -10.81
N PRO A 30 9.01 5.78 -9.60
CA PRO A 30 9.34 7.06 -8.98
C PRO A 30 10.52 7.75 -9.67
N HIS A 31 10.49 9.09 -9.72
CA HIS A 31 11.54 9.89 -10.34
C HIS A 31 11.67 11.28 -9.67
N PRO A 32 12.79 11.59 -8.98
CA PRO A 32 13.87 10.68 -8.61
C PRO A 32 13.42 9.65 -7.57
N GLN A 33 13.91 8.43 -7.68
CA GLN A 33 13.61 7.35 -6.74
C GLN A 33 14.33 7.61 -5.40
N LEU A 34 13.63 7.41 -4.29
CA LEU A 34 14.25 7.38 -2.97
C LEU A 34 15.17 6.16 -2.88
N GLU A 35 16.46 6.40 -2.62
CA GLU A 35 17.41 5.34 -2.31
C GLU A 35 17.10 4.75 -0.94
N VAL A 36 16.64 3.51 -0.95
CA VAL A 36 16.59 2.62 0.22
C VAL A 36 17.98 1.97 0.30
N LYS A 37 18.48 1.68 1.50
CA LYS A 37 19.72 0.90 1.69
C LYS A 37 19.38 -0.56 2.01
N PRO A 38 19.06 -1.39 1.01
CA PRO A 38 18.59 -2.76 1.22
C PRO A 38 19.67 -3.68 1.81
N GLU A 39 20.96 -3.40 1.59
CA GLU A 39 22.08 -4.19 2.10
C GLU A 39 22.14 -4.27 3.63
N ASP A 40 21.55 -3.30 4.34
CA ASP A 40 21.50 -3.26 5.80
C ASP A 40 20.29 -4.02 6.38
N ILE A 41 19.39 -4.53 5.53
CA ILE A 41 18.08 -5.06 5.95
C ILE A 41 17.83 -6.41 5.29
N ASP A 42 18.13 -7.48 6.02
CA ASP A 42 17.77 -8.83 5.60
C ASP A 42 16.26 -9.08 5.77
N LEU A 43 15.50 -8.77 4.73
CA LEU A 43 14.05 -8.96 4.71
C LEU A 43 13.62 -10.41 4.91
N GLN A 44 14.43 -11.39 4.48
CA GLN A 44 14.07 -12.80 4.60
C GLN A 44 14.18 -13.25 6.06
N SER A 45 15.15 -12.72 6.82
CA SER A 45 15.20 -12.97 8.26
C SER A 45 14.17 -12.17 9.05
N ILE A 46 13.83 -10.95 8.62
CA ILE A 46 12.80 -10.13 9.30
C ILE A 46 11.41 -10.74 9.08
N PHE A 47 10.99 -10.93 7.83
CA PHE A 47 9.63 -11.33 7.47
C PHE A 47 9.50 -12.83 7.27
N SER A 48 9.54 -13.57 8.39
CA SER A 48 9.47 -15.03 8.46
C SER A 48 8.04 -15.60 8.56
N GLY A 49 7.02 -14.75 8.56
CA GLY A 49 5.62 -15.19 8.62
C GLY A 49 5.18 -15.89 7.33
N THR A 50 4.21 -16.80 7.45
CA THR A 50 3.60 -17.50 6.32
C THR A 50 2.44 -16.73 5.69
N THR A 51 1.80 -15.85 6.48
CA THR A 51 0.66 -15.05 6.05
C THR A 51 0.97 -13.56 6.04
N TYR A 52 0.16 -12.78 5.33
CA TYR A 52 0.23 -11.32 5.39
C TYR A 52 0.01 -10.82 6.81
N GLU A 53 -0.94 -11.39 7.55
CA GLU A 53 -1.28 -10.99 8.91
C GLU A 53 -0.13 -11.24 9.89
N GLU A 54 0.56 -12.37 9.76
CA GLU A 54 1.78 -12.67 10.54
C GLU A 54 2.89 -11.67 10.24
N ASN A 55 3.19 -11.44 8.96
CA ASN A 55 4.23 -10.50 8.56
C ASN A 55 3.87 -9.05 8.93
N TYR A 56 2.59 -8.68 8.92
CA TYR A 56 2.12 -7.39 9.39
C TYR A 56 2.33 -7.21 10.90
N ARG A 57 2.16 -8.26 11.72
CA ARG A 57 2.50 -8.21 13.15
C ARG A 57 4.00 -8.05 13.36
N ILE A 58 4.82 -8.79 12.60
CA ILE A 58 6.28 -8.68 12.61
C ILE A 58 6.71 -7.25 12.23
N LEU A 59 6.12 -6.67 11.17
CA LEU A 59 6.38 -5.30 10.74
C LEU A 59 6.15 -4.30 11.89
N ASN A 60 5.00 -4.39 12.56
CA ASN A 60 4.68 -3.53 13.69
C ASN A 60 5.72 -3.65 14.81
N GLN A 61 6.15 -4.86 15.13
CA GLN A 61 7.19 -5.08 16.15
C GLN A 61 8.55 -4.53 15.70
N ALA A 62 8.93 -4.72 14.44
CA ALA A 62 10.19 -4.23 13.88
C ALA A 62 10.28 -2.71 13.92
N ILE A 63 9.21 -2.01 13.49
CA ILE A 63 9.14 -0.54 13.50
C ILE A 63 9.19 0.00 14.93
N ARG A 64 8.50 -0.64 15.89
CA ARG A 64 8.49 -0.22 17.29
C ARG A 64 9.86 -0.28 17.97
N LYS A 65 10.79 -1.12 17.49
CA LYS A 65 12.19 -1.16 17.99
C LYS A 65 12.91 0.19 17.78
N TYR A 66 12.44 0.98 16.82
CA TYR A 66 12.96 2.31 16.52
C TYR A 66 12.17 3.43 17.19
N ASN A 67 11.27 3.10 18.12
CA ASN A 67 10.37 4.04 18.77
C ASN A 67 9.42 4.77 17.78
N GLU A 68 9.18 4.14 16.62
CA GLU A 68 8.28 4.62 15.57
C GLU A 68 6.98 3.82 15.53
N ASN A 69 6.00 4.34 14.77
CA ASN A 69 4.78 3.61 14.44
C ASN A 69 4.51 3.70 12.93
N ILE A 70 3.85 2.69 12.37
CA ILE A 70 3.39 2.75 10.97
C ILE A 70 2.50 3.99 10.80
N PRO A 71 2.79 4.88 9.83
CA PRO A 71 1.99 6.06 9.58
C PRO A 71 0.50 5.69 9.40
N PRO A 72 -0.44 6.39 10.06
CA PRO A 72 -1.85 6.00 10.06
C PRO A 72 -2.47 5.85 8.66
N LEU A 73 -2.09 6.72 7.72
CA LEU A 73 -2.52 6.66 6.33
C LEU A 73 -2.04 5.39 5.62
N VAL A 74 -0.76 5.04 5.77
CA VAL A 74 -0.19 3.81 5.19
C VAL A 74 -0.95 2.60 5.73
N ASN A 75 -1.16 2.54 7.04
CA ASN A 75 -1.92 1.48 7.68
C ASN A 75 -3.39 1.38 7.19
N ALA A 76 -4.04 2.53 6.93
CA ALA A 76 -5.40 2.55 6.42
C ALA A 76 -5.49 1.91 5.02
N TYR A 77 -4.55 2.23 4.12
CA TYR A 77 -4.54 1.71 2.75
C TYR A 77 -4.17 0.24 2.67
N MET A 78 -3.15 -0.20 3.42
CA MET A 78 -2.74 -1.62 3.47
C MET A 78 -3.89 -2.56 3.88
N ASN A 79 -4.86 -2.05 4.64
CA ASN A 79 -6.02 -2.82 5.12
C ASN A 79 -7.32 -2.49 4.37
N LEU A 80 -7.24 -1.80 3.22
CA LEU A 80 -8.40 -1.32 2.46
C LEU A 80 -8.83 -2.30 1.37
N SER A 81 -7.87 -2.90 0.66
CA SER A 81 -8.12 -3.80 -0.47
C SER A 81 -6.94 -4.75 -0.68
N PRO A 82 -7.18 -6.00 -1.13
CA PRO A 82 -6.11 -6.90 -1.54
C PRO A 82 -5.52 -6.54 -2.91
N SER A 83 -6.17 -5.65 -3.67
CA SER A 83 -5.72 -5.20 -5.00
C SER A 83 -4.73 -4.04 -4.95
N MET A 84 -4.34 -3.60 -3.74
CA MET A 84 -3.44 -2.47 -3.58
C MET A 84 -2.11 -2.75 -4.26
N ARG A 85 -1.63 -1.79 -5.05
CA ARG A 85 -0.28 -1.76 -5.60
C ARG A 85 0.46 -0.57 -5.04
N TYR A 86 1.77 -0.74 -4.89
CA TYR A 86 2.69 0.26 -4.42
C TYR A 86 3.83 0.41 -5.44
N PHE A 87 4.00 1.62 -5.94
CA PHE A 87 4.90 1.92 -7.06
C PHE A 87 6.32 2.33 -6.60
N GLY A 88 6.55 2.42 -5.30
CA GLY A 88 7.80 2.94 -4.74
C GLY A 88 7.65 4.35 -4.16
N THR A 89 8.79 4.92 -3.74
CA THR A 89 8.86 6.25 -3.11
C THR A 89 9.77 7.16 -3.92
N ALA A 90 9.35 8.41 -4.08
CA ALA A 90 10.18 9.52 -4.56
C ALA A 90 10.40 10.54 -3.44
N ILE A 91 11.43 11.38 -3.57
CA ILE A 91 11.59 12.56 -2.72
C ILE A 91 10.83 13.71 -3.38
N ASN A 92 9.88 14.30 -2.67
CA ASN A 92 9.15 15.47 -3.16
C ASN A 92 9.89 16.76 -2.76
N HIS A 93 10.71 17.28 -3.68
CA HIS A 93 11.48 18.51 -3.50
C HIS A 93 10.62 19.78 -3.40
N GLU A 94 9.40 19.76 -3.93
CA GLU A 94 8.48 20.90 -3.93
C GLU A 94 7.62 20.95 -2.65
N PHE A 95 7.56 19.85 -1.89
CA PHE A 95 6.73 19.72 -0.71
C PHE A 95 7.54 19.30 0.52
N GLY A 96 8.48 20.17 0.93
CA GLY A 96 9.19 20.01 2.19
C GLY A 96 10.08 18.76 2.26
N GLU A 97 10.49 18.25 1.10
CA GLU A 97 11.43 17.14 0.98
C GLU A 97 10.95 15.86 1.70
N VAL A 98 9.65 15.61 1.57
CA VAL A 98 9.01 14.42 2.15
C VAL A 98 9.16 13.22 1.24
N ASP A 99 9.12 12.04 1.84
CA ASP A 99 9.04 10.78 1.11
C ASP A 99 7.61 10.62 0.56
N GLU A 100 7.43 10.64 -0.75
CA GLU A 100 6.13 10.48 -1.42
C GLU A 100 6.01 9.10 -2.06
N GLY A 101 4.96 8.36 -1.71
CA GLY A 101 4.72 7.01 -2.23
C GLY A 101 3.51 6.97 -3.18
N GLY A 102 3.67 6.33 -4.33
CA GLY A 102 2.58 6.08 -5.27
C GLY A 102 1.83 4.79 -4.95
N ILE A 103 0.49 4.82 -4.92
CA ILE A 103 -0.35 3.64 -4.74
C ILE A 103 -1.48 3.59 -5.77
N LEU A 104 -1.96 2.39 -6.11
CA LEU A 104 -3.17 2.17 -6.89
C LEU A 104 -4.07 1.17 -6.18
N ILE A 105 -5.37 1.45 -6.13
CA ILE A 105 -6.37 0.58 -5.50
C ILE A 105 -7.57 0.45 -6.42
N THR A 106 -7.99 -0.79 -6.69
CA THR A 106 -9.24 -1.04 -7.40
C THR A 106 -10.42 -0.82 -6.45
N ILE A 107 -11.29 0.14 -6.76
CA ILE A 107 -12.46 0.49 -5.93
C ILE A 107 -13.38 -0.71 -5.70
N GLN A 108 -13.56 -1.55 -6.74
CA GLN A 108 -14.41 -2.74 -6.65
C GLN A 108 -13.89 -3.73 -5.60
N ASP A 109 -12.58 -3.83 -5.44
CA ASP A 109 -11.90 -4.77 -4.54
C ASP A 109 -11.73 -4.22 -3.13
N VAL A 110 -12.25 -3.03 -2.82
CA VAL A 110 -12.29 -2.54 -1.44
C VAL A 110 -13.19 -3.46 -0.61
N TYR A 111 -12.72 -3.87 0.57
CA TYR A 111 -13.47 -4.79 1.42
C TYR A 111 -14.87 -4.25 1.76
N GLU A 112 -15.91 -5.07 1.58
CA GLU A 112 -17.31 -4.67 1.81
C GLU A 112 -17.57 -4.15 3.23
N LYS A 113 -16.90 -4.72 4.24
CA LYS A 113 -16.97 -4.24 5.62
C LYS A 113 -16.52 -2.77 5.74
N LYS A 114 -15.50 -2.36 4.98
CA LYS A 114 -15.00 -0.98 4.95
C LYS A 114 -15.97 -0.08 4.18
N LYS A 115 -16.46 -0.51 3.00
CA LYS A 115 -17.46 0.22 2.22
C LYS A 115 -18.71 0.52 3.06
N LYS A 116 -19.32 -0.50 3.67
CA LYS A 116 -20.52 -0.34 4.49
C LYS A 116 -20.30 0.65 5.63
N ARG A 117 -19.19 0.54 6.36
CA ARG A 117 -18.91 1.43 7.50
C ARG A 117 -18.79 2.91 7.11
N HIS A 118 -18.25 3.22 5.92
CA HIS A 118 -17.99 4.59 5.50
C HIS A 118 -19.08 5.15 4.57
N LEU A 119 -19.85 4.31 3.89
CA LEU A 119 -20.89 4.72 2.93
C LEU A 119 -22.32 4.59 3.48
N ALA A 120 -22.57 3.69 4.45
CA ALA A 120 -23.93 3.47 4.95
C ALA A 120 -24.53 4.71 5.62
N THR A 121 -23.70 5.59 6.18
CA THR A 121 -24.14 6.85 6.80
C THR A 121 -24.55 7.92 5.77
N TYR A 122 -24.07 7.83 4.53
CA TYR A 122 -24.33 8.82 3.48
C TYR A 122 -25.32 8.33 2.43
N ILE A 123 -25.49 7.01 2.29
CA ILE A 123 -26.36 6.42 1.26
C ILE A 123 -27.27 5.36 1.92
N PRO A 124 -28.43 5.78 2.49
CA PRO A 124 -29.31 4.89 3.27
C PRO A 124 -29.96 3.74 2.47
N LYS A 125 -29.75 3.67 1.13
CA LYS A 125 -30.25 2.59 0.26
C LYS A 125 -29.22 2.20 -0.81
N PHE A 126 -28.09 1.62 -0.39
CA PHE A 126 -27.12 1.06 -1.35
C PHE A 126 -27.59 -0.33 -1.84
N GLN A 127 -28.53 -0.36 -2.79
CA GLN A 127 -28.62 -1.48 -3.72
C GLN A 127 -27.56 -1.23 -4.79
N LEU A 128 -26.41 -1.89 -4.69
CA LEU A 128 -25.43 -1.89 -5.79
C LEU A 128 -26.15 -2.38 -7.05
N PRO A 129 -26.24 -1.59 -8.13
CA PRO A 129 -26.72 -2.13 -9.39
C PRO A 129 -25.77 -3.26 -9.77
N LYS A 130 -26.31 -4.45 -10.04
CA LYS A 130 -25.55 -5.51 -10.69
C LYS A 130 -25.06 -4.93 -12.02
N PHE A 131 -23.82 -4.48 -12.08
CA PHE A 131 -23.20 -4.04 -13.32
C PHE A 131 -23.17 -5.27 -14.25
N LYS A 132 -24.12 -5.34 -15.19
CA LYS A 132 -24.02 -6.25 -16.32
C LYS A 132 -22.88 -5.72 -17.18
N LEU A 133 -21.71 -6.36 -17.11
CA LEU A 133 -20.66 -6.14 -18.09
C LEU A 133 -21.27 -6.43 -19.46
N ARG A 134 -21.52 -5.40 -20.26
CA ARG A 134 -21.90 -5.55 -21.65
C ARG A 134 -20.60 -5.82 -22.41
N ILE A 135 -20.25 -7.09 -22.50
CA ILE A 135 -19.15 -7.57 -23.33
C ILE A 135 -19.55 -7.26 -24.77
N TYR A 136 -18.88 -6.30 -25.41
CA TYR A 136 -19.02 -6.09 -26.84
C TYR A 136 -18.29 -7.24 -27.53
N HIS A 137 -19.04 -8.17 -28.12
CA HIS A 137 -18.47 -9.05 -29.13
C HIS A 137 -18.14 -8.20 -30.36
N ARG A 138 -16.85 -7.96 -30.58
CA ARG A 138 -16.33 -7.45 -31.84
C ARG A 138 -16.72 -8.48 -32.91
N ARG A 139 -17.57 -8.09 -33.86
CA ARG A 139 -17.75 -8.88 -35.09
C ARG A 139 -16.44 -8.73 -35.86
N GLU A 140 -15.78 -9.86 -36.10
CA GLU A 140 -14.74 -9.93 -37.12
C GLU A 140 -15.44 -9.94 -38.47
N GLU A 141 -15.03 -9.02 -39.35
CA GLU A 141 -15.23 -9.09 -40.79
C GLU A 141 -14.00 -9.75 -41.42
#